data_AF-A0A7S0X180-F1
#
_entry.id   AF-A0A7S0X180-F1
#
_cell.length_a   1.000
_cell.length_b   1.000
_cell.length_c   1.000
_cell.angle_alpha   90.00
_cell.angle_beta   90.00
_cell.angle_gamma   90.00
#
_symmetry.space_group_name_H-M   'P 1'
#
loop_
_entity.id
_entity.type
_entity.pdbx_description
1 polymer ?
#
loop_
_entity_poly.entity_id
_entity_poly.type
_entity_poly.pdbx_seq_one_letter_code
_entity_poly.pdbx_strand_id
1 'polypeptide(L)'
;ACLAPLLDLQEALLAAISLASSTAGGESESEGGESAWEQQLGAVTAKVLAILQRVAERYASQGDNLSVVVLYEAVGRELGPVAPGSPVVSDMAKQAAELMYTLSPAEARVAMSKRPPKTSSSAAAAATNIIRTLAKEFTEGLGVYTVGRRSATASRLEQWGKGTPLTPLR
;
A
#
# COMPACT_ATOMS: atom_id res chain seq x y z
N ALA A 1 -6.97 -15.62 4.27
CA ALA A 1 -8.11 -15.28 3.40
C ALA A 1 -8.42 -13.76 3.34
N CYS A 2 -7.44 -12.86 3.52
CA CYS A 2 -7.73 -11.42 3.69
C CYS A 2 -7.23 -10.49 2.57
N LEU A 3 -6.73 -11.03 1.44
CA LEU A 3 -6.12 -10.22 0.37
C LEU A 3 -7.03 -9.96 -0.84
N ALA A 4 -8.06 -10.78 -1.05
CA ALA A 4 -9.04 -10.56 -2.11
C ALA A 4 -9.71 -9.17 -2.10
N PRO A 5 -9.97 -8.50 -0.95
CA PRO A 5 -10.57 -7.18 -0.95
C PRO A 5 -9.54 -6.03 -1.08
N LEU A 6 -8.24 -6.28 -1.30
CA LEU A 6 -7.24 -5.19 -1.30
C LEU A 6 -7.50 -4.17 -2.42
N LEU A 7 -7.89 -4.63 -3.62
CA LEU A 7 -8.22 -3.74 -4.72
C LEU A 7 -9.51 -2.99 -4.46
N ASP A 8 -10.56 -3.67 -4.02
CA ASP A 8 -11.84 -3.03 -3.69
C ASP A 8 -11.68 -1.98 -2.57
N LEU A 9 -10.87 -2.27 -1.56
CA LEU A 9 -10.57 -1.34 -0.47
C LEU A 9 -9.70 -0.17 -0.92
N GLN A 10 -8.77 -0.39 -1.85
CA GLN A 10 -7.96 0.69 -2.41
C GLN A 10 -8.77 1.57 -3.37
N GLU A 11 -9.63 0.99 -4.19
CA GLU A 11 -10.54 1.74 -5.05
C GLU A 11 -11.55 2.53 -4.21
N ALA A 12 -12.08 1.93 -3.13
CA ALA A 12 -12.90 2.63 -2.15
C ALA A 12 -12.14 3.77 -1.47
N LEU A 13 -10.85 3.58 -1.15
CA LEU A 13 -10.00 4.63 -0.59
C LEU A 13 -9.80 5.78 -1.59
N LEU A 14 -9.46 5.47 -2.85
CA LEU A 14 -9.26 6.47 -3.89
C LEU A 14 -10.55 7.23 -4.22
N ALA A 15 -11.69 6.53 -4.25
CA ALA A 15 -13.00 7.14 -4.41
C ALA A 15 -13.31 8.08 -3.24
N ALA A 16 -13.07 7.65 -2.00
CA ALA A 16 -13.28 8.46 -0.81
C ALA A 16 -12.40 9.72 -0.80
N ILE A 17 -11.13 9.60 -1.20
CA ILE A 17 -10.21 10.76 -1.36
C ILE A 17 -10.71 11.72 -2.45
N SER A 18 -11.16 11.18 -3.59
CA SER A 18 -11.69 12.00 -4.69
C SER A 18 -12.96 12.76 -4.29
N LEU A 19 -13.86 12.13 -3.53
CA LEU A 19 -15.05 12.80 -3.00
C LEU A 19 -14.67 13.92 -2.02
N ALA A 20 -13.71 13.68 -1.10
CA ALA A 20 -13.25 14.69 -0.15
C ALA A 20 -12.64 15.93 -0.84
N SER A 21 -11.99 15.74 -1.99
CA SER A 21 -11.47 16.87 -2.79
C SER A 21 -12.56 17.70 -3.49
N SER A 22 -13.76 17.15 -3.66
CA SER A 22 -14.91 17.84 -4.28
C SER A 22 -15.76 18.63 -3.27
N THR A 23 -15.78 18.20 -2.01
CA THR A 23 -16.54 18.85 -0.93
C THR A 23 -15.84 20.08 -0.34
N ALA A 24 -14.55 20.27 -0.64
CA ALA A 24 -13.78 21.45 -0.23
C ALA A 24 -14.20 22.76 -0.94
N GLY A 25 -15.16 22.70 -1.88
CA GLY A 25 -15.69 23.87 -2.61
C GLY A 25 -17.05 24.39 -2.14
N GLY A 26 -17.62 23.86 -1.04
CA GLY A 26 -18.93 24.29 -0.54
C GLY A 26 -18.92 24.52 0.97
N GLU A 27 -19.00 25.78 1.38
CA GLU A 27 -19.20 26.20 2.76
C GLU A 27 -20.50 25.61 3.32
N SER A 28 -20.44 24.88 4.43
CA SER A 28 -21.53 24.78 5.39
C SER A 28 -21.00 24.30 6.74
N GLU A 29 -21.19 25.16 7.73
CA GLU A 29 -20.98 24.91 9.14
C GLU A 29 -21.76 23.67 9.60
N SER A 30 -21.06 22.68 10.14
CA SER A 30 -21.64 21.67 11.02
C SER A 30 -20.59 21.29 12.06
N GLU A 31 -20.60 22.06 13.15
CA GLU A 31 -20.03 21.63 14.42
C GLU A 31 -20.82 20.41 14.91
N GLY A 32 -20.15 19.26 15.09
CA GLY A 32 -20.68 18.18 15.93
C GLY A 32 -20.65 16.75 15.39
N GLY A 33 -20.04 16.47 14.25
CA GLY A 33 -19.84 15.07 13.85
C GLY A 33 -18.61 14.94 12.98
N GLU A 34 -17.65 14.13 13.40
CA GLU A 34 -16.82 13.40 12.43
C GLU A 34 -17.80 12.83 11.42
N SER A 35 -17.78 13.41 10.25
CA SER A 35 -18.74 13.14 9.20
C SER A 35 -18.71 11.63 8.91
N ALA A 36 -19.87 11.02 8.62
CA ALA A 36 -19.93 9.58 8.36
C ALA A 36 -18.93 9.13 7.26
N TRP A 37 -18.48 10.05 6.40
CA TRP A 37 -17.44 9.83 5.42
C TRP A 37 -16.02 9.74 6.03
N GLU A 38 -15.67 10.55 7.04
CA GLU A 38 -14.37 10.47 7.76
C GLU A 38 -14.26 9.15 8.51
N GLN A 39 -15.34 8.71 9.18
CA GLN A 39 -15.38 7.43 9.87
C GLN A 39 -15.21 6.26 8.88
N GLN A 40 -15.87 6.33 7.72
CA GLN A 40 -15.74 5.33 6.67
C GLN A 40 -14.34 5.32 6.05
N LEU A 41 -13.75 6.49 5.77
CA LEU A 41 -12.39 6.63 5.26
C LEU A 41 -11.38 6.04 6.25
N GLY A 42 -11.52 6.34 7.54
CA GLY A 42 -10.70 5.79 8.61
C GLY A 42 -10.81 4.26 8.69
N ALA A 43 -12.02 3.72 8.64
CA ALA A 43 -12.26 2.27 8.68
C ALA A 43 -11.68 1.53 7.47
N VAL A 44 -11.80 2.09 6.26
CA VAL A 44 -11.20 1.52 5.04
C VAL A 44 -9.68 1.60 5.12
N THR A 45 -9.12 2.74 5.53
CA THR A 45 -7.67 2.93 5.67
C THR A 45 -7.07 1.95 6.68
N ALA A 46 -7.72 1.76 7.82
CA ALA A 46 -7.28 0.79 8.83
C ALA A 46 -7.24 -0.65 8.29
N LYS A 47 -8.25 -1.05 7.49
CA LYS A 47 -8.26 -2.37 6.84
C LYS A 47 -7.13 -2.52 5.82
N VAL A 48 -6.88 -1.51 5.00
CA VAL A 48 -5.76 -1.51 4.04
C VAL A 48 -4.42 -1.66 4.78
N LEU A 49 -4.19 -0.86 5.82
CA LEU A 49 -2.97 -0.93 6.63
C LEU A 49 -2.75 -2.31 7.26
N ALA A 50 -3.80 -2.90 7.84
CA ALA A 50 -3.72 -4.22 8.44
C ALA A 50 -3.34 -5.32 7.43
N ILE A 51 -3.83 -5.20 6.18
CA ILE A 51 -3.48 -6.15 5.13
C ILE A 51 -2.04 -5.94 4.67
N LEU A 52 -1.60 -4.69 4.47
CA LEU A 52 -0.22 -4.38 4.08
C LEU A 52 0.79 -4.80 5.15
N GLN A 53 0.43 -4.71 6.42
CA GLN A 53 1.24 -5.22 7.53
C GLN A 53 1.43 -6.74 7.43
N ARG A 54 0.37 -7.50 7.14
CA ARG A 54 0.48 -8.97 6.93
C ARG A 54 1.33 -9.34 5.72
N VAL A 55 1.28 -8.54 4.66
CA VAL A 55 2.16 -8.72 3.49
C VAL A 55 3.62 -8.45 3.87
N ALA A 56 3.88 -7.41 4.66
CA ALA A 56 5.21 -7.10 5.17
C ALA A 56 5.75 -8.20 6.10
N GLU A 57 4.95 -8.69 7.05
CA GLU A 57 5.29 -9.83 7.91
C GLU A 57 5.68 -11.06 7.08
N ARG A 58 4.98 -11.26 5.96
CA ARG A 58 5.27 -12.36 5.05
C ARG A 58 6.61 -12.18 4.34
N TYR A 59 6.97 -10.99 3.89
CA TYR A 59 8.31 -10.70 3.35
C TYR A 59 9.40 -10.84 4.42
N ALA A 60 9.15 -10.33 5.63
CA ALA A 60 10.07 -10.45 6.75
C ALA A 60 10.35 -11.92 7.11
N SER A 61 9.32 -12.79 7.11
CA SER A 61 9.47 -14.23 7.37
C SER A 61 10.32 -14.96 6.31
N GLN A 62 10.52 -14.35 5.14
CA GLN A 62 11.37 -14.87 4.06
C GLN A 62 12.80 -14.28 4.10
N GLY A 63 13.09 -13.38 5.05
CA GLY A 63 14.34 -12.62 5.10
C GLY A 63 14.44 -11.52 4.03
N ASP A 64 13.33 -11.18 3.37
CA ASP A 64 13.30 -10.15 2.32
C ASP A 64 13.08 -8.75 2.92
N ASN A 65 14.11 -8.23 3.59
CA ASN A 65 14.07 -6.93 4.24
C ASN A 65 13.91 -5.79 3.23
N LEU A 66 14.40 -5.95 1.99
CA LEU A 66 14.24 -4.94 0.94
C LEU A 66 12.77 -4.74 0.59
N SER A 67 12.02 -5.82 0.38
CA SER A 67 10.59 -5.74 0.09
C SER A 67 9.79 -5.11 1.23
N VAL A 68 10.17 -5.37 2.49
CA VAL A 68 9.53 -4.73 3.66
C VAL A 68 9.77 -3.22 3.64
N VAL A 69 11.01 -2.78 3.45
CA VAL A 69 11.35 -1.35 3.38
C VAL A 69 10.60 -0.67 2.25
N VAL A 70 10.62 -1.24 1.05
CA VAL A 70 9.93 -0.70 -0.12
C VAL A 70 8.42 -0.59 0.13
N LEU A 71 7.81 -1.58 0.77
CA LEU A 71 6.39 -1.58 1.09
C LEU A 71 6.03 -0.51 2.14
N TYR A 72 6.80 -0.41 3.21
CA TYR A 72 6.54 0.57 4.28
C TYR A 72 6.81 2.01 3.85
N GLU A 73 7.83 2.26 3.02
CA GLU A 73 8.03 3.56 2.40
C GLU A 73 6.86 3.93 1.49
N ALA A 74 6.33 2.97 0.74
CA ALA A 74 5.12 3.18 -0.05
C ALA A 74 3.91 3.50 0.82
N VAL A 75 3.72 2.83 1.97
CA VAL A 75 2.66 3.13 2.94
C VAL A 75 2.76 4.55 3.46
N GLY A 76 3.94 4.97 3.94
CA GLY A 76 4.15 6.33 4.46
C GLY A 76 3.86 7.40 3.41
N ARG A 77 4.21 7.13 2.15
CA ARG A 77 3.98 8.04 1.02
C ARG A 77 2.53 8.09 0.55
N GLU A 78 1.91 6.93 0.34
CA GLU A 78 0.60 6.81 -0.32
C GLU A 78 -0.56 6.91 0.68
N LEU A 79 -0.37 6.46 1.91
CA LEU A 79 -1.41 6.47 2.96
C LEU A 79 -1.15 7.53 4.04
N GLY A 80 0.08 8.05 4.18
CA GLY A 80 0.40 9.12 5.13
C GLY A 80 -0.43 10.40 4.96
N PRO A 81 -0.65 10.90 3.72
CA PRO A 81 -1.54 12.06 3.50
C PRO A 81 -3.01 11.78 3.80
N VAL A 82 -3.44 10.51 3.75
CA VAL A 82 -4.84 10.08 3.90
C VAL A 82 -5.19 9.79 5.36
N ALA A 83 -4.22 9.29 6.13
CA ALA A 83 -4.31 9.08 7.56
C ALA A 83 -3.20 9.83 8.29
N PRO A 84 -3.24 11.18 8.29
CA PRO A 84 -2.24 11.99 8.96
C PRO A 84 -2.23 11.68 10.46
N GLY A 85 -1.04 11.47 11.02
CA GLY A 85 -0.88 11.16 12.44
C GLY A 85 -1.23 9.73 12.85
N SER A 86 -1.54 8.83 11.91
CA SER A 86 -1.77 7.41 12.22
C SER A 86 -0.52 6.79 12.88
N PRO A 87 -0.63 6.22 14.10
CA PRO A 87 0.50 5.60 14.78
C PRO A 87 1.04 4.40 13.98
N VAL A 88 0.15 3.67 13.30
CA VAL A 88 0.52 2.52 12.47
C VAL A 88 1.42 2.94 11.31
N VAL A 89 1.09 4.04 10.63
CA VAL A 89 1.92 4.57 9.53
C VAL A 89 3.27 5.05 10.07
N SER A 90 3.29 5.71 11.23
CA SER A 90 4.53 6.15 11.89
C SER A 90 5.41 4.97 12.27
N ASP A 91 4.84 3.91 12.82
CA ASP A 91 5.58 2.72 13.26
C ASP A 91 6.11 1.92 12.06
N MET A 92 5.34 1.78 10.98
CA MET A 92 5.85 1.20 9.73
C MET A 92 7.02 2.02 9.16
N ALA A 93 6.95 3.35 9.23
CA ALA A 93 8.05 4.21 8.78
C ALA A 93 9.31 4.05 9.66
N LYS A 94 9.17 3.91 10.98
CA LYS A 94 10.29 3.61 11.88
C LYS A 94 10.92 2.26 11.57
N GLN A 95 10.09 1.21 11.41
CA GLN A 95 10.57 -0.13 11.05
C GLN A 95 11.30 -0.12 9.69
N ALA A 96 10.82 0.65 8.71
CA ALA A 96 11.51 0.82 7.45
C ALA A 96 12.90 1.45 7.63
N ALA A 97 12.99 2.50 8.46
CA ALA A 97 14.26 3.16 8.76
C ALA A 97 15.26 2.22 9.45
N GLU A 98 14.80 1.43 10.42
CA GLU A 98 15.63 0.43 11.10
C GLU A 98 16.12 -0.65 10.14
N LEU A 99 15.23 -1.22 9.33
CA LEU A 99 15.57 -2.25 8.35
C LEU A 99 16.51 -1.72 7.27
N MET A 100 16.42 -0.43 6.92
CA MET A 100 17.32 0.21 5.96
C MET A 100 18.80 0.13 6.38
N TYR A 101 19.10 0.16 7.68
CA TYR A 101 20.46 -0.02 8.20
C TYR A 101 20.98 -1.46 8.09
N THR A 102 20.07 -2.43 7.92
CA THR A 102 20.42 -3.85 7.75
C THR A 102 20.61 -4.24 6.29
N LEU A 103 20.22 -3.37 5.34
CA LEU A 103 20.35 -3.63 3.92
C LEU A 103 21.78 -3.47 3.44
N SER A 104 22.17 -4.26 2.43
CA SER A 104 23.42 -4.05 1.73
C SER A 104 23.41 -2.69 1.00
N PRO A 105 24.58 -2.09 0.70
CA PRO A 105 24.66 -0.83 -0.04
C PRO A 105 24.01 -0.87 -1.44
N ALA A 106 23.84 -2.06 -2.03
CA ALA A 106 23.14 -2.24 -3.30
C ALA A 106 21.62 -2.20 -3.12
N GLU A 107 21.10 -2.90 -2.10
CA GLU A 107 19.68 -2.92 -1.76
C GLU A 107 19.19 -1.56 -1.25
N ALA A 108 19.99 -0.89 -0.42
CA ALA A 108 19.71 0.47 0.03
C ALA A 108 19.61 1.44 -1.15
N ARG A 109 20.44 1.27 -2.20
CA ARG A 109 20.33 2.07 -3.44
C ARG A 109 19.04 1.78 -4.20
N VAL A 110 18.61 0.53 -4.26
CA VAL A 110 17.31 0.16 -4.86
C VAL A 110 16.16 0.81 -4.10
N ALA A 111 16.12 0.66 -2.78
CA ALA A 111 15.11 1.31 -1.94
C ALA A 111 15.12 2.85 -2.11
N MET A 112 16.29 3.49 -2.05
CA MET A 112 16.43 4.94 -2.25
C MET A 112 15.97 5.39 -3.65
N SER A 113 16.22 4.60 -4.70
CA SER A 113 15.78 4.95 -6.07
C SER A 113 14.27 4.92 -6.26
N LYS A 114 13.54 4.26 -5.35
CA LYS A 114 12.07 4.25 -5.33
C LYS A 114 11.47 5.45 -4.56
N ARG A 115 12.32 6.25 -3.91
CA ARG A 115 11.92 7.51 -3.27
C ARG A 115 11.83 8.63 -4.32
N PRO A 116 10.66 9.24 -4.56
CA PRO A 116 10.58 10.38 -5.47
C PRO A 116 11.30 11.61 -4.88
N PRO A 117 11.85 12.50 -5.73
CA PRO A 117 12.48 13.73 -5.28
C PRO A 117 11.45 14.67 -4.64
N LYS A 118 11.85 15.35 -3.55
CA LYS A 118 11.02 16.27 -2.75
C LYS A 118 10.43 17.48 -3.51
N THR A 119 10.72 17.64 -4.80
CA THR A 119 10.46 18.86 -5.57
C THR A 119 9.39 18.71 -6.65
N SER A 120 8.82 17.53 -6.89
CA SER A 120 7.69 17.42 -7.82
C SER A 120 6.36 17.60 -7.07
N SER A 121 5.70 18.74 -7.32
CA SER A 121 4.38 19.14 -6.81
C SER A 121 3.21 18.28 -7.30
N SER A 122 3.49 17.06 -7.76
CA SER A 122 2.49 16.03 -7.99
C SER A 122 2.95 14.75 -7.32
N ALA A 123 2.82 14.72 -5.99
CA ALA A 123 2.92 13.50 -5.18
C ALA A 123 1.99 12.38 -5.69
N ALA A 124 0.97 12.74 -6.45
CA ALA A 124 -0.02 11.85 -7.07
C ALA A 124 0.46 11.12 -8.34
N ALA A 125 1.52 11.59 -9.04
CA ALA A 125 1.91 11.04 -10.35
C ALA A 125 3.27 10.31 -10.40
N ALA A 126 4.21 10.62 -9.52
CA ALA A 126 5.61 10.17 -9.66
C ALA A 126 5.96 8.87 -8.93
N ALA A 127 5.02 8.30 -8.17
CA ALA A 127 5.18 7.02 -7.51
C ALA A 127 4.30 6.00 -8.20
N THR A 128 4.90 5.12 -8.99
CA THR A 128 4.27 3.90 -9.47
C THR A 128 3.63 3.23 -8.25
N ASN A 129 2.29 3.28 -8.17
CA ASN A 129 1.51 2.91 -6.99
C ASN A 129 1.83 1.47 -6.56
N ILE A 130 2.79 1.27 -5.67
CA ILE A 130 3.24 -0.07 -5.24
C ILE A 130 2.07 -0.78 -4.58
N ILE A 131 1.26 -0.05 -3.81
CA ILE A 131 0.04 -0.56 -3.18
C ILE A 131 -0.99 -0.94 -4.26
N ARG A 132 -1.12 -0.17 -5.36
CA ARG A 132 -2.04 -0.50 -6.48
C ARG A 132 -1.57 -1.69 -7.29
N THR A 133 -0.28 -1.81 -7.56
CA THR A 133 0.28 -2.96 -8.25
C THR A 133 0.10 -4.21 -7.40
N LEU A 134 0.38 -4.12 -6.09
CA LEU A 134 0.10 -5.19 -5.15
C LEU A 134 -1.38 -5.55 -5.13
N ALA A 135 -2.27 -4.58 -5.03
CA ALA A 135 -3.71 -4.80 -5.05
C ALA A 135 -4.14 -5.56 -6.30
N LYS A 136 -3.72 -5.10 -7.48
CA LYS A 136 -4.00 -5.77 -8.76
C LYS A 136 -3.47 -7.19 -8.81
N GLU A 137 -2.22 -7.41 -8.43
CA GLU A 137 -1.64 -8.77 -8.43
C GLU A 137 -2.32 -9.72 -7.43
N PHE A 138 -2.94 -9.17 -6.38
CA PHE A 138 -3.71 -9.93 -5.38
C PHE A 138 -5.19 -10.08 -5.72
N THR A 139 -5.74 -9.36 -6.70
CA THR A 139 -7.17 -9.42 -7.09
C THR A 139 -7.40 -9.88 -8.53
N GLU A 140 -6.57 -9.49 -9.49
CA GLU A 140 -6.70 -9.89 -10.90
C GLU A 140 -6.45 -11.39 -11.11
N GLY A 141 -5.87 -12.09 -10.13
CA GLY A 141 -5.83 -13.56 -10.10
C GLY A 141 -7.21 -14.24 -10.10
N LEU A 142 -8.30 -13.50 -9.84
CA LEU A 142 -9.68 -13.99 -9.99
C LEU A 142 -10.21 -13.87 -11.44
N GLY A 143 -9.64 -12.99 -12.26
CA GLY A 143 -10.06 -12.76 -13.66
C GLY A 143 -9.21 -13.49 -14.71
N VAL A 144 -8.00 -13.93 -14.37
CA VAL A 144 -7.04 -14.57 -15.30
C VAL A 144 -7.38 -16.04 -15.63
N TYR A 145 -8.46 -16.59 -15.07
CA TYR A 145 -8.95 -17.91 -15.50
C TYR A 145 -9.54 -17.94 -16.92
N THR A 146 -9.75 -16.80 -17.58
CA THR A 146 -10.48 -16.76 -18.87
C THR A 146 -9.68 -16.50 -20.13
N VAL A 147 -8.41 -16.02 -20.08
CA VAL A 147 -7.66 -15.76 -21.32
C VAL A 147 -6.21 -16.20 -21.18
N GLY A 148 -5.85 -17.21 -21.99
CA GLY A 148 -4.60 -17.94 -21.89
C GLY A 148 -3.32 -17.15 -22.22
N ARG A 149 -2.22 -17.83 -21.89
CA ARG A 149 -0.78 -17.52 -22.10
C ARG A 149 -0.03 -16.80 -20.96
N ARG A 150 0.44 -17.65 -20.04
CA ARG A 150 1.79 -17.69 -19.44
C ARG A 150 2.32 -16.42 -18.76
N SER A 151 2.28 -16.43 -17.43
CA SER A 151 3.48 -16.13 -16.65
C SER A 151 3.90 -17.42 -15.93
N ALA A 152 5.16 -17.84 -16.09
CA ALA A 152 5.70 -19.06 -15.47
C ALA A 152 6.02 -18.88 -13.97
N THR A 153 5.69 -17.72 -13.40
CA THR A 153 5.73 -17.46 -11.97
C THR A 153 4.31 -17.55 -11.41
N ALA A 154 4.10 -18.41 -10.40
CA ALA A 154 2.85 -18.46 -9.65
C ALA A 154 2.47 -17.03 -9.24
N SER A 155 1.24 -16.62 -9.51
CA SER A 155 0.75 -15.29 -9.16
C SER A 155 0.97 -15.04 -7.66
N ARG A 156 1.23 -13.80 -7.21
CA ARG A 156 1.40 -13.51 -5.77
C ARG A 156 0.19 -13.97 -4.95
N LEU A 157 -1.01 -13.90 -5.52
CA LEU A 157 -2.23 -14.48 -4.93
C LEU A 157 -2.13 -15.99 -4.72
N GLU A 158 -1.66 -16.72 -5.72
CA GLU A 158 -1.45 -18.16 -5.63
C GLU A 158 -0.34 -18.51 -4.62
N GLN A 159 0.76 -17.75 -4.62
CA GLN A 159 1.85 -17.91 -3.64
C GLN A 159 1.34 -17.71 -2.22
N TRP A 160 0.49 -16.69 -2.03
CA TRP A 160 -0.16 -16.43 -0.75
C TRP A 160 -1.12 -17.56 -0.35
N GLY A 161 -2.01 -17.98 -1.26
CA GLY A 161 -2.99 -19.04 -1.00
C GLY A 161 -2.35 -20.38 -0.66
N LYS A 162 -1.22 -20.69 -1.29
CA LYS A 162 -0.42 -21.91 -1.04
C LYS A 162 0.56 -21.78 0.13
N GLY A 163 0.70 -20.59 0.71
CA GLY A 163 1.68 -20.35 1.76
C GLY A 163 3.12 -20.56 1.28
N THR A 164 3.42 -20.31 0.01
CA THR A 164 4.79 -20.30 -0.52
C THR A 164 5.44 -18.91 -0.37
N PRO A 165 6.76 -18.76 -0.53
CA PRO A 165 7.42 -17.46 -0.56
C PRO A 165 6.79 -16.53 -1.61
N LEU A 166 6.70 -15.25 -1.27
CA LEU A 166 6.20 -14.20 -2.17
C LEU A 166 7.34 -13.73 -3.07
N THR A 167 7.01 -13.42 -4.32
CA THR A 167 7.98 -12.83 -5.25
C THR A 167 8.42 -11.44 -4.74
N PRO A 168 9.73 -11.15 -4.59
CA PRO A 168 10.24 -9.89 -4.05
C PRO A 168 9.72 -8.63 -4.79
N LEU A 169 9.57 -7.53 -4.05
CA LEU A 169 9.31 -6.19 -4.56
C LEU A 169 10.64 -5.53 -4.97
N ARG A 170 10.88 -5.38 -6.27
CA ARG A 170 12.10 -4.78 -6.83
C ARG A 170 11.82 -3.49 -7.59
#